data_AF-A0A6C0AYP7-F1
#
_entry.id   AF-A0A6C0AYP7-F1
#
_cell.length_a   1.000
_cell.length_b   1.000
_cell.length_c   1.000
_cell.angle_alpha   90.00
_cell.angle_beta   90.00
_cell.angle_gamma   90.00
#
_symmetry.space_group_name_H-M   'P 1'
#
loop_
_entity.id
_entity.type
_entity.pdbx_description
1 polymer ?
#
loop_
_entity_poly.entity_id
_entity_poly.type
_entity_poly.pdbx_seq_one_letter_code
_entity_poly.pdbx_strand_id
1 'polypeptide(L)'
;MNKFFILVVAALLFYFIKKDKFKPTKVFDKVLKLYNGDEWADYRLGDIFYQPINSKYYDMNYEENILYHKTKYPGTIANEYINKNTSDKNYKLLKQIIESKVSDKNTYPDTLFLHIRIGEVMCHSTEWLDKVNGPLYYSKVGDTVWWDNILDYIKSNGIKKVVIVSGAHINTCLSESSGYLEERKQFLEKNGLETSYRLAQSPDQDILMSYYVKHFISTGGGFGKLIKEIKIK
;
A
#
# COMPACT_ATOMS: atom_id res chain seq x y z
N MET A 1 -13.02 46.54 -17.22
CA MET A 1 -12.05 45.44 -16.97
C MET A 1 -12.33 44.33 -17.98
N ASN A 2 -11.35 43.97 -18.82
CA ASN A 2 -11.56 43.08 -19.96
C ASN A 2 -11.91 41.65 -19.48
N LYS A 3 -13.03 41.08 -19.92
CA LYS A 3 -13.49 39.74 -19.51
C LYS A 3 -12.43 38.65 -19.78
N PHE A 4 -11.61 38.86 -20.82
CA PHE A 4 -10.48 37.99 -21.13
C PHE A 4 -9.41 37.99 -20.03
N PHE A 5 -9.11 39.15 -19.45
CA PHE A 5 -8.13 39.29 -18.38
C PHE A 5 -8.59 38.56 -17.10
N ILE A 6 -9.87 38.64 -16.77
CA ILE A 6 -10.45 37.93 -15.61
C ILE A 6 -10.35 36.41 -15.77
N LEU A 7 -10.60 35.90 -16.98
CA LEU A 7 -10.49 34.46 -17.31
C LEU A 7 -9.05 33.96 -17.21
N VAL A 8 -8.08 34.73 -17.71
CA VAL A 8 -6.65 34.39 -17.61
C VAL A 8 -6.19 34.41 -16.15
N VAL A 9 -6.58 35.42 -15.37
CA VAL A 9 -6.26 35.49 -13.94
C VAL A 9 -6.91 34.34 -13.17
N ALA A 10 -8.17 33.99 -13.46
CA ALA A 10 -8.84 32.86 -12.84
C ALA A 10 -8.18 31.52 -13.20
N ALA A 11 -7.79 31.32 -14.46
CA ALA A 11 -7.08 30.12 -14.91
C ALA A 11 -5.68 30.01 -14.28
N LEU A 12 -4.95 31.13 -14.17
CA LEU A 12 -3.66 31.18 -13.50
C LEU A 12 -3.80 30.93 -12.00
N LEU A 13 -4.79 31.53 -11.32
CA LEU A 13 -5.09 31.23 -9.92
C LEU A 13 -5.45 29.76 -9.74
N PHE A 14 -6.27 29.18 -10.61
CA PHE A 14 -6.58 27.75 -10.55
C PHE A 14 -5.35 26.86 -10.79
N TYR A 15 -4.47 27.28 -11.70
CA TYR A 15 -3.19 26.62 -11.98
C TYR A 15 -2.24 26.70 -10.79
N PHE A 16 -2.08 27.88 -10.18
CA PHE A 16 -1.23 28.08 -8.99
C PHE A 16 -1.81 27.39 -7.75
N ILE A 17 -3.13 27.44 -7.53
CA ILE A 17 -3.82 26.69 -6.46
C ILE A 17 -3.65 25.17 -6.66
N LYS A 18 -3.66 24.66 -7.89
CA LYS A 18 -3.35 23.24 -8.16
C LYS A 18 -1.88 22.92 -7.91
N LYS A 19 -0.96 23.83 -8.25
CA LYS A 19 0.49 23.62 -8.12
C LYS A 19 0.99 23.71 -6.68
N ASP A 20 0.39 24.57 -5.85
CA ASP A 20 0.76 24.73 -4.44
C ASP A 20 0.14 23.69 -3.49
N LYS A 21 -0.79 22.85 -3.96
CA LYS A 21 -1.41 21.81 -3.13
C LYS A 21 -0.48 20.66 -2.72
N PHE A 22 0.79 20.67 -3.14
CA PHE A 22 1.72 19.56 -2.91
C PHE A 22 3.11 20.01 -2.48
N LYS A 23 3.21 21.12 -1.75
CA LYS A 23 4.37 21.32 -0.87
C LYS A 23 3.94 20.95 0.55
N PRO A 24 4.52 19.90 1.17
CA PRO A 24 4.25 19.63 2.57
C PRO A 24 4.61 20.89 3.37
N THR A 25 3.59 21.53 3.93
CA THR A 25 3.71 22.81 4.66
C THR A 25 4.35 22.64 6.03
N LYS A 26 4.71 21.41 6.41
CA LYS A 26 5.53 21.10 7.58
C LYS A 26 6.65 20.16 7.19
N VAL A 27 7.88 20.63 7.38
CA VAL A 27 9.02 19.73 7.55
C VAL A 27 8.78 19.00 8.87
N PHE A 28 8.52 17.70 8.79
CA PHE A 28 8.38 16.87 9.99
C PHE A 28 9.78 16.49 10.47
N ASP A 29 10.14 16.94 11.67
CA ASP A 29 11.48 16.72 12.25
C ASP A 29 11.82 15.24 12.50
N LYS A 30 10.82 14.34 12.41
CA LYS A 30 10.99 12.90 12.61
C LYS A 30 10.52 12.11 11.39
N VAL A 31 11.48 11.59 10.63
CA VAL A 31 11.24 10.60 9.57
C VAL A 31 10.88 9.25 10.22
N LEU A 32 9.76 8.66 9.79
CA LEU A 32 9.35 7.34 10.25
C LEU A 32 10.29 6.26 9.68
N LYS A 33 10.47 5.16 10.41
CA LYS A 33 11.23 3.99 9.91
C LYS A 33 10.38 3.21 8.90
N LEU A 34 10.37 3.68 7.65
CA LEU A 34 9.56 3.16 6.55
C LEU A 34 10.30 2.16 5.66
N TYR A 35 11.62 2.14 5.75
CA TYR A 35 12.51 1.23 5.04
C TYR A 35 13.36 0.49 6.06
N ASN A 36 13.47 -0.83 5.92
CA ASN A 36 14.22 -1.69 6.82
C ASN A 36 15.52 -2.24 6.20
N GLY A 37 16.06 -1.54 5.19
CA GLY A 37 17.20 -2.04 4.43
C GLY A 37 16.78 -3.10 3.41
N ASP A 38 17.74 -3.94 3.02
CA ASP A 38 17.54 -4.95 1.97
C ASP A 38 16.77 -6.19 2.42
N GLU A 39 16.36 -6.23 3.69
CA GLU A 39 15.65 -7.36 4.29
C GLU A 39 14.37 -7.69 3.50
N TRP A 40 13.49 -6.72 3.24
CA TRP A 40 12.25 -6.95 2.46
C TRP A 40 12.17 -6.14 1.16
N ALA A 41 13.25 -5.44 0.78
CA ALA A 41 13.29 -4.55 -0.39
C ALA A 41 12.82 -5.23 -1.69
N ASP A 42 13.18 -6.50 -1.86
CA ASP A 42 12.84 -7.29 -3.04
C ASP A 42 11.70 -8.28 -2.79
N TYR A 43 10.96 -8.19 -1.68
CA TYR A 43 9.87 -9.13 -1.45
C TYR A 43 8.63 -8.76 -2.28
N ARG A 44 8.28 -9.58 -3.27
CA ARG A 44 7.29 -9.28 -4.33
C ARG A 44 6.23 -10.38 -4.49
N LEU A 45 5.59 -10.80 -3.40
CA LEU A 45 4.53 -11.82 -3.47
C LEU A 45 3.37 -11.46 -4.42
N GLY A 46 3.03 -10.16 -4.54
CA GLY A 46 2.03 -9.70 -5.51
C GLY A 46 2.44 -10.04 -6.96
N ASP A 47 3.69 -9.76 -7.32
CA ASP A 47 4.21 -10.06 -8.67
C ASP A 47 4.27 -11.58 -8.88
N ILE A 48 4.73 -12.33 -7.86
CA ILE A 48 4.75 -13.80 -7.89
C ILE A 48 3.37 -14.38 -8.19
N PHE A 49 2.32 -13.85 -7.58
CA PHE A 49 0.99 -14.39 -7.75
C PHE A 49 0.37 -14.01 -9.09
N TYR A 50 0.59 -12.77 -9.56
CA TYR A 50 -0.08 -12.26 -10.76
C TYR A 50 0.63 -12.58 -12.07
N GLN A 51 1.94 -12.86 -12.04
CA GLN A 51 2.68 -13.23 -13.25
C GLN A 51 2.36 -14.67 -13.67
N PRO A 52 2.13 -14.94 -14.97
CA PRO A 52 2.00 -16.30 -15.48
C PRO A 52 3.25 -17.14 -15.22
N ILE A 53 3.10 -18.43 -14.92
CA ILE A 53 4.23 -19.35 -14.65
C ILE A 53 5.18 -19.46 -15.85
N ASN A 54 4.64 -19.33 -17.08
CA ASN A 54 5.42 -19.38 -18.31
C ASN A 54 5.93 -17.99 -18.77
N SER A 55 5.82 -16.97 -17.91
CA SER A 55 6.31 -15.63 -18.24
C SER A 55 7.83 -15.51 -18.05
N LYS A 56 8.44 -14.50 -18.70
CA LYS A 56 9.86 -14.17 -18.51
C LYS A 56 10.26 -13.89 -17.05
N TYR A 57 9.31 -13.54 -16.17
CA TYR A 57 9.59 -13.35 -14.74
C TYR A 57 9.99 -14.68 -14.05
N TYR A 58 9.64 -15.83 -14.63
CA TYR A 58 10.09 -17.15 -14.18
C TYR A 58 11.36 -17.64 -14.91
N ASP A 59 11.97 -16.82 -15.77
CA ASP A 59 13.29 -17.11 -16.36
C ASP A 59 14.39 -16.61 -15.40
N MET A 60 15.30 -17.50 -15.00
CA MET A 60 16.42 -17.15 -14.11
C MET A 60 17.38 -16.12 -14.71
N ASN A 61 17.37 -15.91 -16.02
CA ASN A 61 18.23 -14.93 -16.71
C ASN A 61 17.58 -13.55 -16.84
N TYR A 62 16.31 -13.38 -16.44
CA TYR A 62 15.63 -12.09 -16.51
C TYR A 62 15.97 -11.23 -15.29
N GLU A 63 16.19 -9.93 -15.50
CA GLU A 63 16.63 -9.00 -14.44
C GLU A 63 15.60 -8.90 -13.30
N GLU A 64 14.30 -8.92 -13.63
CA GLU A 64 13.22 -8.90 -12.65
C GLU A 64 12.68 -10.30 -12.36
N ASN A 65 13.50 -11.36 -12.53
CA ASN A 65 13.06 -12.72 -12.24
C ASN A 65 12.55 -12.79 -10.80
N ILE A 66 11.44 -13.48 -10.56
CA ILE A 66 10.87 -13.62 -9.22
C ILE A 66 11.36 -14.89 -8.52
N LEU A 67 12.13 -15.73 -9.21
CA LEU A 67 12.61 -17.01 -8.69
C LEU A 67 13.69 -16.85 -7.60
N TYR A 68 14.36 -15.70 -7.48
CA TYR A 68 15.27 -15.46 -6.35
C TYR A 68 14.59 -15.60 -4.98
N HIS A 69 13.26 -15.48 -4.88
CA HIS A 69 12.55 -15.74 -3.62
C HIS A 69 12.73 -17.18 -3.12
N LYS A 70 13.08 -18.13 -4.00
CA LYS A 70 13.44 -19.50 -3.62
C LYS A 70 14.64 -19.55 -2.69
N THR A 71 15.61 -18.65 -2.88
CA THR A 71 16.89 -18.64 -2.17
C THR A 71 17.01 -17.48 -1.17
N LYS A 72 16.53 -16.28 -1.52
CA LYS A 72 16.60 -15.08 -0.68
C LYS A 72 15.64 -15.11 0.50
N TYR A 73 14.49 -15.76 0.33
CA TYR A 73 13.38 -15.72 1.30
C TYR A 73 12.88 -17.11 1.72
N PRO A 74 13.75 -18.02 2.20
CA PRO A 74 13.34 -19.37 2.54
C PRO A 74 12.24 -19.39 3.62
N GLY A 75 11.23 -20.25 3.45
CA GLY A 75 10.14 -20.43 4.43
C GLY A 75 9.04 -19.35 4.42
N THR A 76 9.16 -18.33 3.57
CA THR A 76 8.12 -17.32 3.35
C THR A 76 6.93 -17.88 2.55
N ILE A 77 5.79 -17.19 2.59
CA ILE A 77 4.60 -17.50 1.79
C ILE A 77 4.95 -17.51 0.29
N ALA A 78 5.73 -16.53 -0.19
CA ALA A 78 6.23 -16.49 -1.56
C ALA A 78 7.04 -17.72 -1.93
N ASN A 79 7.99 -18.10 -1.07
CA ASN A 79 8.85 -19.26 -1.25
C ASN A 79 8.06 -20.56 -1.32
N GLU A 80 7.16 -20.78 -0.37
CA GLU A 80 6.29 -21.96 -0.36
C GLU A 80 5.35 -22.00 -1.57
N TYR A 81 4.79 -20.86 -1.96
CA TYR A 81 3.90 -20.77 -3.10
C TYR A 81 4.63 -21.13 -4.39
N ILE A 82 5.78 -20.51 -4.66
CA ILE A 82 6.58 -20.82 -5.85
C ILE A 82 6.97 -22.29 -5.90
N ASN A 83 7.30 -22.91 -4.77
CA ASN A 83 7.75 -24.31 -4.74
C ASN A 83 6.61 -25.32 -4.95
N LYS A 84 5.38 -24.96 -4.62
CA LYS A 84 4.20 -25.85 -4.71
C LYS A 84 3.31 -25.56 -5.90
N ASN A 85 3.37 -24.36 -6.46
CA ASN A 85 2.42 -23.91 -7.46
C ASN A 85 2.78 -24.38 -8.87
N THR A 86 1.81 -24.98 -9.55
CA THR A 86 1.94 -25.50 -10.92
C THR A 86 0.96 -24.85 -11.89
N SER A 87 0.16 -23.86 -11.45
CA SER A 87 -0.81 -23.16 -12.28
C SER A 87 -0.89 -21.66 -12.01
N ASP A 88 -1.32 -20.89 -13.00
CA ASP A 88 -1.45 -19.44 -12.86
C ASP A 88 -2.49 -19.05 -11.79
N LYS A 89 -2.16 -18.07 -10.93
CA LYS A 89 -3.09 -17.45 -9.95
C LYS A 89 -3.86 -18.48 -9.11
N ASN A 90 -3.18 -19.50 -8.61
CA ASN A 90 -3.78 -20.54 -7.77
C ASN A 90 -4.16 -20.00 -6.37
N TYR A 91 -5.33 -19.35 -6.26
CA TYR A 91 -5.84 -18.81 -5.00
C TYR A 91 -5.98 -19.87 -3.91
N LYS A 92 -6.45 -21.07 -4.27
CA LYS A 92 -6.67 -22.17 -3.31
C LYS A 92 -5.37 -22.55 -2.61
N LEU A 93 -4.29 -22.75 -3.38
CA LEU A 93 -2.97 -23.05 -2.81
C LEU A 93 -2.45 -21.91 -1.93
N LEU A 94 -2.53 -20.67 -2.40
CA LEU A 94 -2.06 -19.52 -1.62
C LEU A 94 -2.81 -19.42 -0.29
N LYS A 95 -4.14 -19.56 -0.32
CA LYS A 95 -4.99 -19.55 0.87
C LYS A 95 -4.64 -20.69 1.83
N GLN A 96 -4.39 -21.89 1.33
CA GLN A 96 -3.95 -23.02 2.16
C GLN A 96 -2.61 -22.76 2.84
N ILE A 97 -1.63 -22.17 2.15
CA ILE A 97 -0.32 -21.81 2.73
C ILE A 97 -0.47 -20.74 3.81
N ILE A 98 -1.34 -19.76 3.61
CA ILE A 98 -1.58 -18.71 4.59
C ILE A 98 -2.33 -19.26 5.81
N GLU A 99 -3.41 -20.01 5.58
CA GLU A 99 -4.26 -20.55 6.63
C GLU A 99 -3.54 -21.59 7.50
N SER A 100 -2.55 -22.32 6.97
CA SER A 100 -1.72 -23.20 7.79
C SER A 100 -0.79 -22.45 8.76
N LYS A 101 -0.62 -21.13 8.57
CA LYS A 101 0.21 -20.25 9.41
C LYS A 101 -0.64 -19.34 10.32
N VAL A 102 -1.97 -19.36 10.19
CA VAL A 102 -2.89 -18.56 11.01
C VAL A 102 -3.53 -19.46 12.05
N SER A 103 -3.45 -19.09 13.33
CA SER A 103 -4.06 -19.87 14.41
C SER A 103 -5.56 -19.59 14.57
N ASP A 104 -5.95 -18.31 14.56
CA ASP A 104 -7.34 -17.86 14.76
C ASP A 104 -7.68 -16.71 13.80
N LYS A 105 -8.86 -16.74 13.19
CA LYS A 105 -9.27 -15.69 12.22
C LYS A 105 -10.17 -14.65 12.88
N ASN A 106 -10.04 -13.40 12.45
CA ASN A 106 -10.90 -12.27 12.81
C ASN A 106 -11.01 -11.96 14.32
N THR A 107 -9.93 -12.24 15.07
CA THR A 107 -9.83 -11.97 16.52
C THR A 107 -9.94 -10.48 16.88
N TYR A 108 -9.72 -9.58 15.93
CA TYR A 108 -9.85 -8.12 16.09
C TYR A 108 -10.98 -7.57 15.19
N PRO A 109 -12.26 -7.76 15.59
CA PRO A 109 -13.40 -7.45 14.73
C PRO A 109 -13.67 -5.94 14.59
N ASP A 110 -13.21 -5.10 15.52
CA ASP A 110 -13.39 -3.64 15.52
C ASP A 110 -12.15 -2.88 15.02
N THR A 111 -11.20 -3.59 14.43
CA THR A 111 -9.94 -3.05 13.92
C THR A 111 -9.91 -3.05 12.40
N LEU A 112 -9.60 -1.90 11.81
CA LEU A 112 -9.28 -1.75 10.40
C LEU A 112 -7.76 -1.85 10.20
N PHE A 113 -7.34 -2.78 9.37
CA PHE A 113 -5.97 -2.86 8.86
C PHE A 113 -5.92 -2.10 7.53
N LEU A 114 -5.37 -0.87 7.58
CA LEU A 114 -5.34 0.07 6.48
C LEU A 114 -3.96 0.07 5.84
N HIS A 115 -3.82 -0.63 4.72
CA HIS A 115 -2.59 -0.66 3.94
C HIS A 115 -2.48 0.57 3.03
N ILE A 116 -1.47 1.40 3.25
CA ILE A 116 -1.21 2.61 2.46
C ILE A 116 0.11 2.39 1.70
N ARG A 117 0.06 2.43 0.36
CA ARG A 117 1.26 2.41 -0.46
C ARG A 117 1.97 3.77 -0.34
N ILE A 118 3.28 3.73 -0.18
CA ILE A 118 4.17 4.90 -0.01
C ILE A 118 5.48 4.65 -0.76
N GLY A 119 6.50 5.48 -0.53
CA GLY A 119 7.81 5.34 -1.15
C GLY A 119 7.87 6.05 -2.48
N GLU A 120 8.40 5.38 -3.50
CA GLU A 120 8.61 5.90 -4.84
C GLU A 120 7.36 6.55 -5.44
N VAL A 121 6.17 6.03 -5.14
CA VAL A 121 4.90 6.57 -5.65
C VAL A 121 4.60 7.99 -5.16
N MET A 122 5.29 8.48 -4.12
CA MET A 122 5.04 9.79 -3.51
C MET A 122 5.76 10.93 -4.23
N CYS A 123 6.94 10.68 -4.79
CA CYS A 123 7.79 11.75 -5.35
C CYS A 123 8.54 11.35 -6.62
N HIS A 124 8.56 10.07 -6.99
CA HIS A 124 9.20 9.61 -8.21
C HIS A 124 8.24 9.77 -9.39
N SER A 125 8.75 10.31 -10.48
CA SER A 125 8.05 10.41 -11.77
C SER A 125 8.62 9.36 -12.72
N THR A 126 7.75 8.47 -13.19
CA THR A 126 7.99 7.62 -14.35
C THR A 126 6.86 7.87 -15.34
N GLU A 127 7.03 7.53 -16.61
CA GLU A 127 5.97 7.72 -17.61
C GLU A 127 4.62 7.13 -17.15
N TRP A 128 4.67 5.95 -16.53
CA TRP A 128 3.48 5.32 -15.95
C TRP A 128 2.92 6.09 -14.75
N LEU A 129 3.78 6.44 -13.77
CA LEU A 129 3.32 7.13 -12.56
C LEU A 129 2.75 8.51 -12.89
N ASP A 130 3.31 9.23 -13.85
CA ASP A 130 2.79 10.52 -14.28
C ASP A 130 1.45 10.37 -14.97
N LYS A 131 1.31 9.37 -15.84
CA LYS A 131 0.05 9.08 -16.55
C LYS A 131 -1.11 8.81 -15.60
N VAL A 132 -0.85 8.15 -14.47
CA VAL A 132 -1.91 7.81 -13.49
C VAL A 132 -2.00 8.79 -12.32
N ASN A 133 -1.10 9.77 -12.23
CA ASN A 133 -0.84 10.54 -11.01
C ASN A 133 -0.57 9.60 -9.82
N GLY A 134 0.66 9.06 -9.77
CA GLY A 134 1.13 8.06 -8.80
C GLY A 134 0.66 8.30 -7.36
N PRO A 135 0.90 9.49 -6.77
CA PRO A 135 0.46 9.81 -5.41
C PRO A 135 -1.06 9.68 -5.23
N LEU A 136 -1.85 10.18 -6.18
CA LEU A 136 -3.31 10.06 -6.14
C LEU A 136 -3.75 8.60 -6.33
N TYR A 137 -3.21 7.92 -7.34
CA TYR A 137 -3.66 6.59 -7.73
C TYR A 137 -3.33 5.54 -6.65
N TYR A 138 -2.07 5.49 -6.20
CA TYR A 138 -1.55 4.44 -5.31
C TYR A 138 -1.67 4.78 -3.83
N SER A 139 -1.59 6.05 -3.47
CA SER A 139 -1.54 6.48 -2.07
C SER A 139 -2.78 7.26 -1.64
N LYS A 140 -3.65 7.64 -2.60
CA LYS A 140 -4.86 8.44 -2.37
C LYS A 140 -4.56 9.82 -1.82
N VAL A 141 -3.40 10.39 -2.19
CA VAL A 141 -3.05 11.74 -1.77
C VAL A 141 -3.97 12.73 -2.48
N GLY A 142 -4.64 13.59 -1.70
CA GLY A 142 -5.61 14.56 -2.21
C GLY A 142 -6.97 13.99 -2.61
N ASP A 143 -7.20 12.67 -2.49
CA ASP A 143 -8.50 12.03 -2.79
C ASP A 143 -9.47 12.15 -1.61
N THR A 144 -10.04 13.32 -1.40
CA THR A 144 -10.94 13.58 -0.26
C THR A 144 -12.16 12.66 -0.27
N VAL A 145 -12.71 12.38 -1.45
CA VAL A 145 -13.88 11.49 -1.60
C VAL A 145 -13.56 10.08 -1.12
N TRP A 146 -12.38 9.55 -1.46
CA TRP A 146 -11.95 8.25 -0.97
C TRP A 146 -11.81 8.24 0.56
N TRP A 147 -11.20 9.27 1.14
CA TRP A 147 -11.02 9.37 2.60
C TRP A 147 -12.35 9.54 3.36
N ASP A 148 -13.30 10.29 2.81
CA ASP A 148 -14.64 10.43 3.39
C ASP A 148 -15.38 9.09 3.37
N ASN A 149 -15.32 8.36 2.24
CA ASN A 149 -15.90 7.02 2.14
C ASN A 149 -15.29 6.02 3.14
N ILE A 150 -13.99 6.18 3.48
CA ILE A 150 -13.36 5.37 4.52
C ILE A 150 -13.93 5.68 5.90
N LEU A 151 -14.15 6.95 6.23
CA LEU A 151 -14.77 7.32 7.50
C LEU A 151 -16.20 6.78 7.61
N ASP A 152 -16.97 6.85 6.52
CA ASP A 152 -18.33 6.31 6.48
C ASP A 152 -18.34 4.79 6.67
N TYR A 153 -17.41 4.08 6.01
CA TYR A 153 -17.22 2.65 6.21
C TYR A 153 -16.86 2.33 7.67
N ILE A 154 -15.92 3.07 8.26
CA ILE A 154 -15.47 2.90 9.65
C ILE A 154 -16.65 3.05 10.63
N LYS A 155 -17.43 4.13 10.49
CA LYS A 155 -18.61 4.41 11.33
C LYS A 155 -19.67 3.32 11.18
N SER A 156 -19.98 2.96 9.94
CA SER A 156 -21.04 1.97 9.63
C SER A 156 -20.72 0.56 10.13
N ASN A 157 -19.44 0.26 10.32
CA ASN A 157 -18.98 -1.05 10.81
C ASN A 157 -18.56 -1.04 12.29
N GLY A 158 -18.73 0.07 13.01
CA GLY A 158 -18.35 0.17 14.42
C GLY A 158 -16.85 -0.03 14.68
N ILE A 159 -16.00 0.30 13.69
CA ILE A 159 -14.55 0.21 13.82
C ILE A 159 -14.07 1.31 14.77
N LYS A 160 -13.22 0.92 15.74
CA LYS A 160 -12.67 1.82 16.77
C LYS A 160 -11.18 2.08 16.58
N LYS A 161 -10.48 1.10 16.00
CA LYS A 161 -9.03 1.11 15.84
C LYS A 161 -8.63 1.03 14.39
N VAL A 162 -7.62 1.82 14.01
CA VAL A 162 -6.96 1.72 12.71
C VAL A 162 -5.49 1.39 12.92
N VAL A 163 -5.01 0.33 12.28
CA VAL A 163 -3.58 0.06 12.15
C VAL A 163 -3.20 0.45 10.73
N ILE A 164 -2.40 1.51 10.60
CA ILE A 164 -1.83 1.93 9.32
C ILE A 164 -0.60 1.06 9.02
N VAL A 165 -0.63 0.41 7.87
CA VAL A 165 0.37 -0.57 7.44
C VAL A 165 1.04 -0.05 6.19
N SER A 166 2.35 0.15 6.26
CA SER A 166 3.11 0.75 5.17
C SER A 166 4.59 0.34 5.22
N GLY A 167 5.21 0.27 4.05
CA GLY A 167 6.64 0.10 3.90
C GLY A 167 7.07 0.64 2.54
N ALA A 168 8.28 1.18 2.47
CA ALA A 168 8.94 1.55 1.23
C ALA A 168 9.84 0.40 0.81
N HIS A 169 9.76 0.01 -0.47
CA HIS A 169 10.60 -1.07 -1.00
C HIS A 169 12.02 -0.58 -1.38
N ILE A 170 12.19 0.74 -1.50
CA ILE A 170 13.48 1.41 -1.71
C ILE A 170 13.61 2.62 -0.77
N ASN A 171 14.83 3.05 -0.50
CA ASN A 171 15.15 4.23 0.32
C ASN A 171 14.88 5.56 -0.43
N THR A 172 13.63 5.76 -0.85
CA THR A 172 13.22 6.88 -1.71
C THR A 172 11.91 7.51 -1.20
N CYS A 173 11.83 8.84 -1.26
CA CYS A 173 10.67 9.63 -0.80
C CYS A 173 10.26 9.37 0.67
N LEU A 174 11.19 8.98 1.55
CA LEU A 174 10.85 8.57 2.91
C LEU A 174 10.30 9.74 3.75
N SER A 175 10.79 10.97 3.51
CA SER A 175 10.33 12.16 4.22
C SER A 175 8.89 12.53 3.82
N GLU A 176 8.61 12.57 2.52
CA GLU A 176 7.27 12.83 1.97
C GLU A 176 6.28 11.75 2.41
N SER A 177 6.71 10.49 2.36
CA SER A 177 5.93 9.35 2.85
C SER A 177 5.64 9.47 4.35
N SER A 178 6.63 9.86 5.15
CA SER A 178 6.47 10.03 6.61
C SER A 178 5.48 11.14 6.93
N GLY A 179 5.64 12.30 6.30
CA GLY A 179 4.71 13.42 6.47
C GLY A 179 3.29 13.06 6.06
N TYR A 180 3.13 12.33 4.95
CA TYR A 180 1.83 11.85 4.51
C TYR A 180 1.17 10.89 5.51
N LEU A 181 1.91 9.89 6.00
CA LEU A 181 1.37 8.93 6.98
C LEU A 181 1.02 9.60 8.31
N GLU A 182 1.78 10.60 8.73
CA GLU A 182 1.50 11.40 9.92
C GLU A 182 0.22 12.24 9.73
N GLU A 183 0.05 12.88 8.58
CA GLU A 183 -1.17 13.61 8.23
C GLU A 183 -2.40 12.68 8.20
N ARG A 184 -2.27 11.46 7.66
CA ARG A 184 -3.35 10.45 7.65
C ARG A 184 -3.69 9.97 9.06
N LYS A 185 -2.68 9.73 9.90
CA LYS A 185 -2.91 9.35 11.30
C LYS A 185 -3.67 10.43 12.05
N GLN A 186 -3.22 11.68 11.98
CA GLN A 186 -3.88 12.81 12.63
C GLN A 186 -5.32 13.01 12.15
N PHE A 187 -5.56 12.83 10.83
CA PHE A 187 -6.90 12.85 10.27
C PHE A 187 -7.82 11.79 10.90
N LEU A 188 -7.34 10.55 11.06
CA LEU A 188 -8.12 9.47 11.68
C LEU A 188 -8.35 9.70 13.18
N GLU A 189 -7.32 10.12 13.91
CA GLU A 189 -7.40 10.40 15.35
C GLU A 189 -8.35 11.57 15.66
N LYS A 190 -8.32 12.63 14.84
CA LYS A 190 -9.27 13.75 14.95
C LYS A 190 -10.73 13.31 14.76
N ASN A 191 -10.95 12.19 14.07
CA ASN A 191 -12.27 11.58 13.89
C ASN A 191 -12.59 10.51 14.96
N GLY A 192 -11.84 10.49 16.08
CA GLY A 192 -12.14 9.66 17.25
C GLY A 192 -11.63 8.22 17.18
N LEU A 193 -10.68 7.92 16.29
CA LEU A 193 -10.14 6.57 16.09
C LEU A 193 -8.81 6.39 16.82
N GLU A 194 -8.64 5.26 17.51
CA GLU A 194 -7.33 4.85 18.00
C GLU A 194 -6.46 4.45 16.81
N THR A 195 -5.38 5.18 16.54
CA THR A 195 -4.55 4.94 15.36
C THR A 195 -3.12 4.58 15.72
N SER A 196 -2.64 3.46 15.16
CA SER A 196 -1.28 2.96 15.37
C SER A 196 -0.61 2.63 14.05
N TYR A 197 0.71 2.49 14.08
CA TYR A 197 1.49 2.16 12.90
C TYR A 197 2.05 0.74 12.97
N ARG A 198 2.17 0.13 11.79
CA ARG A 198 2.97 -1.06 11.53
C ARG A 198 3.82 -0.80 10.30
N LEU A 199 5.07 -0.38 10.51
CA LEU A 199 5.94 0.15 9.46
C LEU A 199 7.12 -0.76 9.18
N ALA A 200 7.42 -0.93 7.89
CA ALA A 200 8.60 -1.66 7.40
C ALA A 200 8.76 -3.05 8.04
N GLN A 201 7.64 -3.74 8.28
CA GLN A 201 7.62 -5.09 8.84
C GLN A 201 7.60 -6.13 7.72
N SER A 202 7.70 -7.40 8.11
CA SER A 202 7.58 -8.53 7.19
C SER A 202 6.25 -8.48 6.40
N PRO A 203 6.29 -8.51 5.06
CA PRO A 203 5.08 -8.57 4.23
C PRO A 203 4.24 -9.83 4.48
N ASP A 204 4.87 -10.95 4.84
CA ASP A 204 4.15 -12.16 5.24
C ASP A 204 3.35 -11.93 6.50
N GLN A 205 3.96 -11.31 7.51
CA GLN A 205 3.26 -10.97 8.74
C GLN A 205 2.12 -9.98 8.48
N ASP A 206 2.25 -9.07 7.51
CA ASP A 206 1.15 -8.18 7.12
C ASP A 206 -0.03 -8.95 6.50
N ILE A 207 0.25 -9.99 5.70
CA ILE A 207 -0.78 -10.89 5.18
C ILE A 207 -1.44 -11.68 6.31
N LEU A 208 -0.67 -12.26 7.22
CA LEU A 208 -1.20 -13.01 8.35
C LEU A 208 -2.06 -12.10 9.26
N MET A 209 -1.59 -10.88 9.53
CA MET A 209 -2.35 -9.86 10.26
C MET A 209 -3.67 -9.51 9.59
N SER A 210 -3.72 -9.52 8.25
CA SER A 210 -4.97 -9.32 7.53
C SER A 210 -6.00 -10.43 7.79
N TYR A 211 -5.61 -11.62 8.27
CA TYR A 211 -6.54 -12.69 8.66
C TYR A 211 -7.01 -12.57 10.12
N TYR A 212 -6.26 -11.89 11.00
CA TYR A 212 -6.68 -11.63 12.38
C TYR A 212 -7.69 -10.48 12.48
N VAL A 213 -7.82 -9.65 11.45
CA VAL A 213 -8.75 -8.52 11.39
C VAL A 213 -9.92 -8.81 10.47
N LYS A 214 -11.13 -8.39 10.84
CA LYS A 214 -12.29 -8.49 9.94
C LYS A 214 -12.17 -7.51 8.77
N HIS A 215 -11.67 -6.30 9.04
CA HIS A 215 -11.67 -5.19 8.10
C HIS A 215 -10.27 -4.96 7.52
N PHE A 216 -10.15 -5.05 6.20
CA PHE A 216 -8.92 -4.74 5.47
C PHE A 216 -9.23 -3.81 4.31
N ILE A 217 -8.49 -2.69 4.23
CA ILE A 217 -8.57 -1.77 3.10
C ILE A 217 -7.15 -1.45 2.64
N SER A 218 -6.98 -1.32 1.33
CA SER A 218 -5.72 -0.89 0.71
C SER A 218 -5.96 0.26 -0.25
N THR A 219 -5.03 1.21 -0.29
CA THR A 219 -4.97 2.29 -1.29
C THR A 219 -4.59 1.79 -2.69
N GLY A 220 -3.96 0.61 -2.81
CA GLY A 220 -3.63 0.01 -4.11
C GLY A 220 -2.44 -0.96 -4.10
N GLY A 221 -1.84 -1.14 -5.28
CA GLY A 221 -0.69 -2.02 -5.52
C GLY A 221 -1.05 -3.51 -5.64
N GLY A 222 -0.15 -4.30 -6.24
CA GLY A 222 -0.33 -5.74 -6.39
C GLY A 222 -0.51 -6.45 -5.04
N PHE A 223 0.33 -6.12 -4.06
CA PHE A 223 0.25 -6.68 -2.71
C PHE A 223 -1.11 -6.42 -2.03
N GLY A 224 -1.55 -5.16 -1.97
CA GLY A 224 -2.83 -4.81 -1.35
C GLY A 224 -4.05 -5.34 -2.13
N LYS A 225 -3.96 -5.46 -3.46
CA LYS A 225 -4.98 -6.12 -4.28
C LYS A 225 -5.08 -7.60 -3.95
N LEU A 226 -3.95 -8.28 -3.83
CA LEU A 226 -3.89 -9.71 -3.51
C LEU A 226 -4.57 -10.01 -2.18
N ILE A 227 -4.26 -9.24 -1.13
CA ILE A 227 -4.88 -9.40 0.19
C ILE A 227 -6.40 -9.25 0.14
N LYS A 228 -6.92 -8.27 -0.62
CA LYS A 228 -8.37 -8.13 -0.79
C LYS A 228 -8.98 -9.35 -1.46
N GLU A 229 -8.35 -9.85 -2.53
CA GLU A 229 -8.88 -10.97 -3.29
C GLU A 229 -8.88 -12.29 -2.51
N ILE A 230 -7.82 -12.59 -1.74
CA ILE A 230 -7.75 -13.83 -0.92
C ILE A 230 -8.74 -13.83 0.25
N LYS A 231 -9.18 -12.65 0.71
CA LYS A 231 -10.21 -12.54 1.75
C LYS A 231 -11.64 -12.70 1.22
N ILE A 232 -11.85 -12.43 -0.08
CA ILE A 232 -13.17 -12.55 -0.73
C ILE A 232 -13.38 -13.94 -1.33
N LYS A 233 -12.34 -14.50 -1.97
CA LYS A 233 -12.38 -15.79 -2.68
C LYS A 233 -12.01 -16.95 -1.75
#